data_AF-A0A2E7EBI1-F1
#
_entry.id   AF-A0A2E7EBI1-F1
#
_cell.length_a   1.000
_cell.length_b   1.000
_cell.length_c   1.000
_cell.angle_alpha   90.00
_cell.angle_beta   90.00
_cell.angle_gamma   90.00
#
_symmetry.space_group_name_H-M   'P 1'
#
loop_
_entity.id
_entity.type
_entity.pdbx_description
1 polymer ?
#
loop_
_entity_poly.entity_id
_entity_poly.type
_entity_poly.pdbx_seq_one_letter_code
_entity_poly.pdbx_strand_id
1 'polypeptide(L)' 'MKNKHGLSLRPKGRPAKRLKHLWQEAGVPPWLRAVWPLLLQHGELRAIPGVAVDERNLVAL' A
#
# COMPACT_ATOMS: atom_id res chain seq x y z
N MET A 1 8.65 13.29 -7.69
CA MET A 1 8.48 12.86 -6.28
C MET A 1 9.19 11.52 -6.08
N LYS A 2 10.45 11.52 -5.59
CA LYS A 2 11.16 10.28 -5.21
C LYS A 2 10.53 9.78 -3.90
N ASN A 3 9.88 8.63 -3.94
CA ASN A 3 9.17 8.01 -2.82
C ASN A 3 10.16 7.47 -1.78
N LYS A 4 10.53 8.38 -0.87
CA LYS A 4 11.49 8.28 0.24
C LYS A 4 11.12 7.30 1.38
N HIS A 5 10.02 6.55 1.28
CA HIS A 5 9.56 5.69 2.38
C HIS A 5 9.63 4.18 2.10
N GLY A 6 10.04 3.72 0.90
CA GLY A 6 10.23 2.28 0.65
C GLY A 6 8.97 1.40 0.80
N LEU A 7 7.80 1.98 1.07
CA LEU A 7 6.59 1.26 1.48
C LEU A 7 6.18 0.22 0.44
N SER A 8 5.85 -0.96 0.94
CA SER A 8 5.35 -2.08 0.17
C SER A 8 4.35 -2.87 1.00
N LEU A 9 3.45 -3.56 0.32
CA LEU A 9 2.58 -4.57 0.93
C LEU A 9 2.51 -5.78 0.01
N ARG A 10 2.04 -6.91 0.53
CA ARG A 10 1.83 -8.12 -0.25
C ARG A 10 0.33 -8.37 -0.42
N PRO A 11 -0.28 -8.06 -1.58
CA PRO A 11 -1.71 -8.33 -1.76
C PRO A 11 -1.99 -9.83 -1.73
N LYS A 12 -3.20 -10.21 -1.32
CA LYS A 12 -3.62 -11.62 -1.23
C LYS A 12 -3.35 -12.39 -2.52
N GLY A 13 -2.59 -13.48 -2.41
CA GLY A 13 -2.26 -14.37 -3.52
C GLY A 13 -1.37 -13.75 -4.59
N ARG A 14 -0.69 -12.63 -4.29
CA ARG A 14 0.21 -11.94 -5.21
C ARG A 14 1.57 -11.66 -4.54
N PRO A 15 2.65 -11.51 -5.32
CA PRO A 15 3.93 -11.06 -4.78
C PRO A 15 3.85 -9.67 -4.14
N ALA A 16 4.77 -9.37 -3.23
CA ALA A 16 4.89 -8.04 -2.63
C ALA A 16 5.17 -6.97 -3.68
N LYS A 17 4.49 -5.82 -3.58
CA LYS A 17 4.65 -4.69 -4.50
C LYS A 17 4.88 -3.40 -3.74
N ARG A 18 5.75 -2.56 -4.31
CA ARG A 18 5.96 -1.19 -3.82
C ARG A 18 4.69 -0.36 -4.03
N LEU A 19 4.42 0.55 -3.09
CA LEU A 19 3.27 1.45 -3.11
C LEU A 19 3.05 2.14 -4.46
N LYS A 20 4.14 2.57 -5.13
CA LYS A 20 4.04 3.20 -6.46
C LYS A 20 3.43 2.30 -7.55
N HIS A 21 3.73 1.01 -7.54
CA HIS A 21 3.21 0.08 -8.55
C HIS A 21 1.73 -0.23 -8.27
N LEU A 22 1.38 -0.38 -6.99
CA LEU A 22 -0.02 -0.55 -6.58
C LEU A 22 -0.88 0.65 -7.01
N TRP A 23 -0.37 1.87 -6.88
CA TRP A 23 -1.05 3.05 -7.42
C TRP A 23 -1.21 3.05 -8.93
N GLN A 24 -0.16 2.63 -9.65
CA GLN A 24 -0.19 2.59 -11.12
C GLN A 24 -1.20 1.55 -11.62
N GLU A 25 -1.20 0.35 -11.03
CA GLU A 25 -2.12 -0.74 -11.38
C GLU A 25 -3.58 -0.37 -11.09
N ALA A 26 -3.83 0.37 -10.01
CA ALA A 26 -5.17 0.87 -9.67
C ALA A 26 -5.57 2.15 -10.43
N GLY A 27 -4.73 2.66 -11.33
CA GLY A 27 -5.02 3.88 -12.09
C GLY A 27 -5.11 5.15 -11.25
N VAL A 28 -4.55 5.16 -10.03
CA VAL A 28 -4.66 6.31 -9.12
C VAL A 28 -3.76 7.44 -9.61
N PRO A 29 -4.31 8.63 -9.88
CA PRO A 29 -3.54 9.73 -10.44
C PRO A 29 -2.53 10.30 -9.44
N PRO A 30 -1.35 10.80 -9.90
CA PRO A 30 -0.28 11.25 -9.01
C PRO A 30 -0.69 12.30 -7.97
N TRP A 31 -1.57 13.24 -8.32
CA TRP A 31 -2.03 14.29 -7.41
C TRP A 31 -2.86 13.77 -6.24
N LEU A 32 -3.65 12.70 -6.46
CA LEU A 32 -4.51 12.14 -5.43
C LEU A 32 -3.73 11.30 -4.42
N ARG A 33 -2.58 10.72 -4.83
CA ARG A 33 -1.74 9.88 -3.95
C ARG A 33 -1.19 10.61 -2.73
N ALA A 34 -1.05 11.95 -2.79
CA ALA A 34 -0.54 12.75 -1.70
C ALA A 34 -1.53 12.87 -0.53
N VAL A 35 -2.82 12.75 -0.83
CA VAL A 35 -3.92 12.87 0.15
C VAL A 35 -4.67 11.55 0.35
N TRP A 36 -4.28 10.49 -0.36
CA TRP A 36 -4.93 9.19 -0.23
C TRP A 36 -4.56 8.56 1.12
N PRO A 37 -5.55 8.06 1.89
CA PRO A 37 -5.29 7.43 3.18
C PRO A 37 -4.36 6.22 3.06
N LEU A 38 -3.46 6.03 4.03
CA LEU A 38 -2.63 4.84 4.16
C LEU A 38 -2.80 4.29 5.57
N LEU A 39 -3.05 2.99 5.69
CA LEU A 39 -3.05 2.32 6.99
C LEU A 39 -1.62 1.84 7.28
N LEU A 40 -1.00 2.44 8.29
CA LEU A 40 0.30 2.04 8.80
C LEU A 40 0.14 1.39 10.18
N GLN A 41 0.86 0.30 10.41
CA GLN A 41 0.96 -0.33 11.73
C GLN A 41 2.44 -0.51 12.05
N HIS A 42 2.90 0.12 13.13
CA HIS A 42 4.33 0.14 13.51
C HIS A 42 5.26 0.60 12.37
N GLY A 43 4.82 1.55 11.53
CA GLY A 43 5.59 2.05 10.38
C GLY A 43 5.47 1.20 9.10
N GLU A 44 4.88 0.01 9.18
CA GLU A 44 4.67 -0.88 8.04
C GLU A 44 3.34 -0.61 7.33
N LEU A 45 3.32 -0.68 6.00
CA LEU A 45 2.11 -0.47 5.21
C LEU A 45 1.21 -1.71 5.25
N ARG A 46 -0.02 -1.54 5.75
CA ARG A 46 -0.99 -2.63 5.95
C ARG A 46 -2.15 -2.57 4.98
N ALA A 47 -2.57 -1.37 4.60
CA ALA A 47 -3.61 -1.20 3.60
C ALA A 47 -3.48 0.12 2.86
N ILE A 48 -3.94 0.08 1.61
CA ILE A 48 -4.24 1.22 0.77
C ILE A 48 -5.75 1.12 0.51
N PRO A 49 -6.60 1.90 1.21
CA PRO A 49 -8.05 1.80 1.10
C PRO A 49 -8.51 1.92 -0.36
N GLY A 50 -9.37 1.00 -0.80
CA GLY A 50 -9.85 0.94 -2.19
C GLY A 50 -8.85 0.39 -3.22
N VAL A 51 -7.63 0.02 -2.82
CA VAL A 51 -6.58 -0.49 -3.73
C VAL A 51 -6.08 -1.87 -3.33
N ALA A 52 -5.58 -2.03 -2.10
CA ALA A 52 -5.02 -3.30 -1.66
C ALA A 52 -4.93 -3.41 -0.14
N VAL A 53 -5.00 -4.64 0.37
CA VAL A 53 -4.75 -5.00 1.77
C VAL A 53 -3.59 -5.98 1.80
N ASP A 54 -2.68 -5.82 2.77
CA ASP A 54 -1.59 -6.75 3.01
C ASP A 54 -2.13 -8.10 3.48
N GLU A 55 -1.74 -9.19 2.82
CA GLU A 55 -2.17 -10.55 3.15
C GLU A 55 -1.54 -11.06 4.44
N ARG A 56 -0.44 -10.44 4.86
CA ARG A 56 0.21 -10.69 6.13
C ARG A 56 -0.61 -10.08 7.26
N ASN A 57 -1.91 -10.34 7.34
CA ASN A 57 -2.72 -9.86 8.45
C ASN A 57 -2.20 -10.48 9.75
N LEU A 58 -1.82 -9.61 10.69
CA LEU A 58 -1.60 -10.01 12.07
C LEU A 58 -2.99 -10.19 12.66
N VAL A 59 -3.53 -11.40 12.60
CA VAL A 59 -4.57 -11.79 13.54
C VAL A 59 -3.82 -12.01 14.86
N ALA A 60 -3.76 -10.97 15.68
CA ALA A 60 -3.73 -11.17 17.12
C ALA A 60 -5.20 -11.12 17.55
N LEU A 61 -5.65 -12.18 18.23
CA LEU A 61 -7.02 -12.55 18.61
C LEU A 61 -7.70 -13.50 17.63
#